data_AF-A0A6I9YL46-F1
#
_entry.id   AF-A0A6I9YL46-F1
#
_cell.length_a   1.000
_cell.length_b   1.000
_cell.length_c   1.000
_cell.angle_alpha   90.00
_cell.angle_beta   90.00
_cell.angle_gamma   90.00
#
_symmetry.space_group_name_H-M   'P 1'
#
loop_
_entity.id
_entity.type
_entity.pdbx_description
1 polymer ?
#
loop_
_entity_poly.entity_id
_entity_poly.type
_entity_poly.pdbx_seq_one_letter_code
_entity_poly.pdbx_strand_id
1 'polypeptide(L)'
;MKKDTSFQWFFDNKARSDGQYNSNTGSGILRIKRVTKADKGFYKAVVSDDRGEDITQLDLTKEAFDDILKELARISILSASPLKVQPTVEGIKIYSEVKYYTDAMKTTWYHNDKRLEGGDRLKIGTTVDQLWLHILDPKESDRGKYTLDLTDGKETRKLTTDLSGKAFDDALAEHQRLKQAAIVEELRAKVVRGLPDVATIMESKTLCLTCIISGDPYPEITWYKNEKVITFKDRYKMEVKGTVITITIENVSSEDTGRFSILVKNKWGSETGKVTVSVYEQGDEPKELKGEPPSV
;
A
#
# COMPACT_ATOMS: atom_id res chain seq x y z
N MET A 1 -41.68 -2.10 -27.71
CA MET A 1 -41.95 -1.54 -26.37
C MET A 1 -42.35 -0.08 -26.52
N LYS A 2 -43.43 0.35 -25.83
CA LYS A 2 -43.82 1.77 -25.76
C LYS A 2 -42.74 2.57 -25.04
N LYS A 3 -42.62 3.86 -25.39
CA LYS A 3 -41.49 4.75 -25.06
C LYS A 3 -41.36 5.15 -23.58
N ASP A 4 -42.33 4.84 -22.71
CA ASP A 4 -42.41 5.43 -21.38
C ASP A 4 -42.42 4.41 -20.23
N THR A 5 -41.76 3.25 -20.39
CA THR A 5 -41.56 2.31 -19.26
C THR A 5 -40.35 2.73 -18.43
N SER A 6 -40.58 3.05 -17.16
CA SER A 6 -39.52 3.35 -16.18
C SER A 6 -39.30 2.16 -15.24
N PHE A 7 -38.06 2.01 -14.75
CA PHE A 7 -37.68 0.94 -13.83
C PHE A 7 -36.79 1.50 -12.73
N GLN A 8 -37.11 1.24 -11.46
CA GLN A 8 -36.39 1.79 -10.31
C GLN A 8 -36.29 0.77 -9.16
N TRP A 9 -35.08 0.60 -8.62
CA TRP A 9 -34.84 -0.16 -7.38
C TRP A 9 -34.92 0.75 -6.16
N PHE A 10 -35.33 0.18 -5.03
CA PHE A 10 -35.31 0.81 -3.70
C PHE A 10 -34.75 -0.15 -2.65
N PHE A 11 -34.07 0.39 -1.65
CA PHE A 11 -33.67 -0.28 -0.41
C PHE A 11 -34.16 0.55 0.78
N ASP A 12 -34.96 -0.03 1.67
CA ASP A 12 -35.63 0.65 2.78
C ASP A 12 -36.24 2.00 2.37
N ASN A 13 -37.03 1.96 1.28
CA ASN A 13 -37.71 3.09 0.65
C ASN A 13 -36.80 4.18 0.04
N LYS A 14 -35.48 4.01 0.05
CA LYS A 14 -34.54 4.90 -0.65
C LYS A 14 -34.25 4.40 -2.05
N ALA A 15 -34.42 5.27 -3.04
CA ALA A 15 -34.14 4.95 -4.44
C ALA A 15 -32.65 4.61 -4.63
N ARG A 16 -32.39 3.59 -5.45
CA ARG A 16 -31.06 3.07 -5.76
C ARG A 16 -30.75 3.25 -7.24
N SER A 17 -29.68 3.97 -7.56
CA SER A 17 -29.26 4.23 -8.94
C SER A 17 -28.33 3.15 -9.52
N ASP A 18 -27.90 2.19 -8.71
CA ASP A 18 -26.94 1.14 -9.08
C ASP A 18 -27.58 -0.14 -9.62
N GLY A 19 -28.91 -0.19 -9.68
CA GLY A 19 -29.65 -1.29 -10.28
C GLY A 19 -29.72 -1.18 -11.80
N GLN A 20 -29.69 -2.34 -12.47
CA GLN A 20 -29.70 -2.46 -13.92
C GLN A 20 -31.06 -2.99 -14.38
N TYR A 21 -31.51 -2.54 -15.56
CA TYR A 21 -32.70 -3.06 -16.22
C TYR A 21 -32.43 -3.30 -17.70
N ASN A 22 -32.75 -4.49 -18.18
CA ASN A 22 -32.70 -4.84 -19.58
C ASN A 22 -34.12 -4.83 -20.16
N SER A 23 -34.42 -3.80 -20.94
CA SER A 23 -35.72 -3.61 -21.58
C SER A 23 -36.05 -4.73 -22.57
N ASN A 24 -35.07 -5.25 -23.31
CA ASN A 24 -35.30 -6.29 -24.32
C ASN A 24 -35.74 -7.62 -23.70
N THR A 25 -35.25 -7.95 -22.50
CA THR A 25 -35.57 -9.20 -21.79
C THR A 25 -36.55 -8.99 -20.63
N GLY A 26 -36.89 -7.76 -20.29
CA GLY A 26 -37.72 -7.41 -19.13
C GLY A 26 -37.09 -7.74 -17.77
N SER A 27 -35.76 -7.85 -17.68
CA SER A 27 -35.08 -8.30 -16.46
C SER A 27 -34.40 -7.17 -15.70
N GLY A 28 -34.66 -7.09 -14.39
CA GLY A 28 -34.00 -6.18 -13.46
C GLY A 28 -32.96 -6.91 -12.61
N ILE A 29 -31.77 -6.32 -12.41
CA ILE A 29 -30.70 -6.88 -11.58
C ILE A 29 -30.15 -5.80 -10.65
N LEU A 30 -30.16 -6.07 -9.35
CA LEU A 30 -29.40 -5.31 -8.35
C LEU A 30 -28.26 -6.18 -7.81
N ARG A 31 -27.01 -5.74 -7.96
CA ARG A 31 -25.83 -6.49 -7.48
C ARG A 31 -25.26 -5.87 -6.21
N ILE A 32 -25.39 -6.57 -5.09
CA ILE A 32 -24.68 -6.22 -3.85
C ILE A 32 -23.29 -6.85 -3.88
N LYS A 33 -22.26 -6.02 -4.07
CA LYS A 33 -20.88 -6.51 -4.23
C LYS A 33 -20.30 -7.09 -2.94
N ARG A 34 -20.71 -6.55 -1.79
CA ARG A 34 -20.26 -6.98 -0.47
C ARG A 34 -21.46 -6.97 0.47
N VAL A 35 -21.95 -8.15 0.82
CA VAL A 35 -23.07 -8.30 1.74
C VAL A 35 -22.57 -8.14 3.17
N THR A 36 -23.13 -7.18 3.88
CA THR A 36 -22.86 -6.85 5.27
C THR A 36 -24.17 -6.73 6.04
N LYS A 37 -24.13 -6.67 7.37
CA LYS A 37 -25.33 -6.44 8.20
C LYS A 37 -26.13 -5.18 7.80
N ALA A 38 -25.49 -4.19 7.16
CA ALA A 38 -26.15 -2.98 6.67
C ALA A 38 -27.03 -3.22 5.43
N ASP A 39 -26.86 -4.34 4.75
CA ASP A 39 -27.66 -4.72 3.57
C ASP A 39 -28.95 -5.48 3.94
N LYS A 40 -29.20 -5.65 5.25
CA LYS A 40 -30.44 -6.21 5.80
C LYS A 40 -31.55 -5.18 5.71
N GLY A 41 -32.67 -5.52 5.08
CA GLY A 41 -33.79 -4.60 4.88
C GLY A 41 -34.72 -5.01 3.75
N PHE A 42 -35.55 -4.07 3.32
CA PHE A 42 -36.56 -4.29 2.29
C PHE A 42 -36.08 -3.81 0.93
N TYR A 43 -36.07 -4.73 -0.03
CA TYR A 43 -35.75 -4.42 -1.42
C TYR A 43 -37.03 -4.37 -2.24
N LYS A 44 -37.15 -3.36 -3.10
CA LYS A 44 -38.32 -3.18 -3.97
C LYS A 44 -37.86 -2.82 -5.38
N ALA A 45 -38.42 -3.49 -6.39
CA ALA A 45 -38.35 -3.08 -7.78
C ALA A 45 -39.71 -2.53 -8.20
N VAL A 46 -39.72 -1.36 -8.82
CA VAL A 46 -40.93 -0.73 -9.36
C VAL A 46 -40.74 -0.57 -10.87
N VAL A 47 -41.71 -1.05 -11.62
CA VAL A 47 -41.83 -0.82 -13.07
C VAL A 47 -43.09 0.01 -13.29
N SER A 48 -43.00 1.10 -14.04
CA SER A 48 -44.16 1.96 -14.30
C SER A 48 -44.27 2.35 -15.75
N ASP A 49 -45.49 2.52 -16.24
CA ASP A 49 -45.81 3.08 -17.56
C ASP A 49 -47.06 3.98 -17.52
N ASP A 50 -47.56 4.37 -18.69
CA ASP A 50 -48.76 5.22 -18.86
C ASP A 50 -50.05 4.62 -18.29
N ARG A 51 -50.06 3.32 -17.93
CA ARG A 51 -51.23 2.57 -17.48
C ARG A 51 -51.20 2.21 -16.00
N GLY A 52 -50.03 2.29 -15.35
CA GLY A 52 -49.90 2.01 -13.92
C GLY A 52 -48.50 1.58 -13.50
N GLU A 53 -48.41 1.09 -12.27
CA GLU A 53 -47.18 0.57 -11.66
C GLU A 53 -47.33 -0.90 -11.29
N ASP A 54 -46.26 -1.66 -11.49
CA ASP A 54 -46.09 -2.99 -10.95
C ASP A 54 -44.90 -3.01 -9.99
N ILE A 55 -45.06 -3.72 -8.87
CA ILE A 55 -44.14 -3.67 -7.74
C ILE A 55 -43.82 -5.09 -7.27
N THR A 56 -42.53 -5.44 -7.29
CA THR A 56 -42.03 -6.65 -6.64
C THR A 56 -41.20 -6.28 -5.42
N GLN A 57 -41.39 -7.00 -4.31
CA GLN A 57 -40.68 -6.77 -3.06
C GLN A 57 -39.99 -8.05 -2.58
N LEU A 58 -38.84 -7.87 -1.96
CA LEU A 58 -38.06 -8.89 -1.28
C LEU A 58 -37.74 -8.40 0.13
N ASP A 59 -38.30 -9.08 1.11
CA ASP A 59 -38.01 -8.85 2.53
C ASP A 59 -36.76 -9.66 2.92
N LEU A 60 -35.62 -8.99 3.04
CA LEU A 60 -34.39 -9.54 3.59
C LEU A 60 -34.21 -9.09 5.04
N THR A 61 -35.25 -9.23 5.86
CA THR A 61 -35.15 -9.08 7.31
C THR A 61 -34.93 -10.44 7.99
N LYS A 62 -34.58 -10.38 9.28
CA LYS A 62 -34.33 -11.51 10.19
C LYS A 62 -33.80 -12.79 9.50
N GLU A 63 -34.61 -13.84 9.45
CA GLU A 63 -34.23 -15.20 9.07
C GLU A 63 -33.72 -15.31 7.64
N ALA A 64 -34.39 -14.64 6.68
CA ALA A 64 -34.02 -14.69 5.27
C ALA A 64 -32.61 -14.14 5.03
N PHE A 65 -32.27 -13.04 5.71
CA PHE A 65 -30.92 -12.46 5.61
C PHE A 65 -29.86 -13.31 6.30
N ASP A 66 -30.19 -13.85 7.48
CA ASP A 66 -29.28 -14.70 8.23
C ASP A 66 -28.97 -15.99 7.46
N ASP A 67 -29.93 -16.54 6.70
CA ASP A 67 -29.73 -17.71 5.84
C ASP A 67 -28.85 -17.41 4.63
N ILE A 68 -28.99 -16.22 4.01
CA ILE A 68 -28.06 -15.76 2.97
C ILE A 68 -26.63 -15.65 3.53
N LEU A 69 -26.46 -15.08 4.72
CA LEU A 69 -25.14 -14.97 5.34
C LEU A 69 -24.52 -16.34 5.65
N LYS A 70 -25.32 -17.32 6.08
CA LYS A 70 -24.87 -18.69 6.31
C LYS A 70 -24.48 -19.39 5.01
N GLU A 71 -25.23 -19.20 3.93
CA GLU A 71 -24.88 -19.80 2.63
C GLU A 71 -23.60 -19.17 2.07
N LEU A 72 -23.46 -17.84 2.17
CA LEU A 72 -22.21 -17.16 1.81
C LEU A 72 -21.03 -17.62 2.68
N ALA A 73 -21.26 -17.85 3.97
CA ALA A 73 -20.25 -18.43 4.86
C ALA A 73 -19.85 -19.83 4.38
N ARG A 74 -20.81 -20.72 4.12
CA ARG A 74 -20.56 -22.09 3.61
C ARG A 74 -19.73 -22.08 2.33
N ILE A 75 -20.13 -21.29 1.34
CA ILE A 75 -19.40 -21.16 0.07
C ILE A 75 -17.97 -20.66 0.33
N SER A 76 -17.82 -19.66 1.18
CA SER A 76 -16.51 -19.05 1.45
C SER A 76 -15.60 -20.00 2.21
N ILE A 77 -16.13 -20.75 3.18
CA ILE A 77 -15.44 -21.81 3.90
C ILE A 77 -14.97 -22.90 2.94
N LEU A 78 -15.81 -23.35 2.00
CA LEU A 78 -15.44 -24.36 1.00
C LEU A 78 -14.40 -23.85 -0.01
N SER A 79 -14.43 -22.55 -0.31
CA SER A 79 -13.45 -21.92 -1.21
C SER A 79 -12.11 -21.59 -0.56
N ALA A 80 -11.99 -21.70 0.77
CA ALA A 80 -10.80 -21.29 1.50
C ALA A 80 -9.54 -21.99 0.98
N SER A 81 -8.49 -21.21 0.71
CA SER A 81 -7.21 -21.71 0.25
C SER A 81 -6.51 -22.52 1.35
N PRO A 82 -5.55 -23.40 1.02
CA PRO A 82 -4.61 -23.92 2.00
C PRO A 82 -3.94 -22.78 2.80
N LEU A 83 -3.52 -23.08 4.04
CA LEU A 83 -2.78 -22.12 4.85
C LEU A 83 -1.42 -21.82 4.21
N LYS A 84 -1.16 -20.54 3.97
CA LYS A 84 0.09 -20.02 3.44
C LYS A 84 0.89 -19.39 4.58
N VAL A 85 2.21 -19.51 4.50
CA VAL A 85 3.15 -18.86 5.42
C VAL A 85 3.81 -17.71 4.66
N GLN A 86 3.80 -16.52 5.25
CA GLN A 86 4.38 -15.31 4.69
C GLN A 86 5.19 -14.59 5.76
N PRO A 87 6.52 -14.58 5.65
CA PRO A 87 7.37 -13.68 6.41
C PRO A 87 7.05 -12.22 6.10
N THR A 88 7.17 -11.36 7.10
CA THR A 88 6.91 -9.92 7.04
C THR A 88 7.99 -9.16 7.82
N VAL A 89 8.00 -7.83 7.76
CA VAL A 89 8.92 -7.01 8.59
C VAL A 89 8.68 -7.20 10.09
N GLU A 90 7.43 -7.44 10.51
CA GLU A 90 7.04 -7.52 11.92
C GLU A 90 7.06 -8.94 12.49
N GLY A 91 7.03 -9.97 11.63
CA GLY A 91 7.04 -11.37 12.05
C GLY A 91 6.63 -12.35 10.95
N ILE A 92 5.97 -13.44 11.31
CA ILE A 92 5.48 -14.46 10.36
C ILE A 92 3.95 -14.48 10.34
N LYS A 93 3.36 -14.27 9.18
CA LYS A 93 1.90 -14.34 8.95
C LYS A 93 1.52 -15.70 8.39
N ILE A 94 0.56 -16.36 9.01
CA ILE A 94 -0.10 -17.56 8.51
C ILE A 94 -1.51 -17.17 8.11
N TYR A 95 -1.92 -17.44 6.87
CA TYR A 95 -3.22 -16.99 6.39
C TYR A 95 -3.86 -17.95 5.39
N SER A 96 -5.18 -17.86 5.27
CA SER A 96 -5.97 -18.47 4.20
C SER A 96 -6.73 -17.37 3.47
N GLU A 97 -6.79 -17.47 2.15
CA GLU A 97 -7.63 -16.63 1.31
C GLU A 97 -9.03 -17.24 1.21
N VAL A 98 -10.06 -16.40 1.32
CA VAL A 98 -11.46 -16.78 1.16
C VAL A 98 -12.12 -15.85 0.15
N LYS A 99 -13.17 -16.33 -0.52
CA LYS A 99 -13.90 -15.50 -1.48
C LYS A 99 -14.49 -14.25 -0.81
N TYR A 100 -15.15 -14.43 0.34
CA TYR A 100 -15.67 -13.35 1.18
C TYR A 100 -15.72 -13.79 2.66
N TYR A 101 -15.25 -12.94 3.58
CA TYR A 101 -15.55 -13.12 5.00
C TYR A 101 -16.97 -12.60 5.32
N THR A 102 -17.74 -13.38 6.09
CA THR A 102 -19.02 -12.95 6.66
C THR A 102 -19.03 -13.19 8.16
N ASP A 103 -19.81 -12.41 8.90
CA ASP A 103 -19.94 -12.56 10.36
C ASP A 103 -20.57 -13.90 10.79
N ALA A 104 -21.16 -14.64 9.86
CA ALA A 104 -21.66 -16.00 10.10
C ALA A 104 -20.52 -17.03 10.13
N MET A 105 -19.34 -16.70 9.60
CA MET A 105 -18.13 -17.53 9.70
C MET A 105 -17.50 -17.38 11.08
N LYS A 106 -17.44 -18.48 11.81
CA LYS A 106 -16.66 -18.56 13.05
C LYS A 106 -15.29 -19.17 12.73
N THR A 107 -14.25 -18.51 13.22
CA THR A 107 -12.85 -18.94 13.03
C THR A 107 -12.24 -19.29 14.39
N THR A 108 -11.42 -20.33 14.45
CA THR A 108 -10.65 -20.67 15.65
C THR A 108 -9.28 -21.18 15.26
N TRP A 109 -8.24 -20.59 15.84
CA TRP A 109 -6.86 -20.94 15.58
C TRP A 109 -6.30 -21.84 16.68
N TYR A 110 -5.41 -22.75 16.31
CA TYR A 110 -4.72 -23.65 17.20
C TYR A 110 -3.23 -23.70 16.87
N HIS A 111 -2.41 -23.90 17.90
CA HIS A 111 -0.99 -24.22 17.80
C HIS A 111 -0.72 -25.50 18.60
N ASN A 112 -0.23 -26.53 17.93
CA ASN A 112 -0.03 -27.88 18.52
C ASN A 112 -1.28 -28.35 19.29
N ASP A 113 -2.44 -28.25 18.63
CA ASP A 113 -3.78 -28.60 19.12
C ASP A 113 -4.28 -27.79 20.33
N LYS A 114 -3.51 -26.81 20.82
CA LYS A 114 -3.97 -25.85 21.83
C LYS A 114 -4.60 -24.64 21.17
N ARG A 115 -5.81 -24.30 21.59
CA ARG A 115 -6.52 -23.11 21.11
C ARG A 115 -5.69 -21.86 21.40
N LEU A 116 -5.54 -21.01 20.39
CA LEU A 116 -4.92 -19.71 20.52
C LEU A 116 -5.97 -18.65 20.84
N GLU A 117 -5.61 -17.78 21.77
CA GLU A 117 -6.29 -16.50 22.00
C GLU A 117 -5.31 -15.41 21.56
N GLY A 118 -5.80 -14.44 20.77
CA GLY A 118 -4.96 -13.32 20.34
C GLY A 118 -4.40 -12.57 21.55
N GLY A 119 -3.27 -11.88 21.37
CA GLY A 119 -2.59 -11.14 22.43
C GLY A 119 -1.63 -10.10 21.86
N ASP A 120 -0.65 -9.69 22.65
CA ASP A 120 0.32 -8.68 22.21
C ASP A 120 1.19 -9.17 21.06
N ARG A 121 1.62 -10.43 21.13
CA ARG A 121 2.53 -11.04 20.16
C ARG A 121 1.82 -11.85 19.07
N LEU A 122 0.71 -12.49 19.40
CA LEU A 122 -0.09 -13.27 18.45
C LEU A 122 -1.31 -12.44 18.06
N LYS A 123 -1.28 -11.83 16.87
CA LYS A 123 -2.42 -11.08 16.34
C LYS A 123 -3.25 -12.01 15.48
N ILE A 124 -4.56 -12.05 15.72
CA ILE A 124 -5.51 -12.80 14.90
C ILE A 124 -6.47 -11.79 14.29
N GLY A 125 -6.73 -11.90 13.00
CA GLY A 125 -7.64 -11.00 12.34
C GLY A 125 -8.20 -11.55 11.04
N THR A 126 -9.10 -10.76 10.48
CA THR A 126 -9.71 -11.03 9.19
C THR A 126 -9.73 -9.76 8.37
N THR A 127 -9.65 -9.91 7.06
CA THR A 127 -10.00 -8.89 6.08
C THR A 127 -11.19 -9.41 5.28
N VAL A 128 -11.57 -8.70 4.22
CA VAL A 128 -12.68 -9.15 3.35
C VAL A 128 -12.40 -10.48 2.66
N ASP A 129 -11.13 -10.80 2.46
CA ASP A 129 -10.64 -11.88 1.61
C ASP A 129 -9.57 -12.74 2.29
N GLN A 130 -9.13 -12.41 3.51
CA GLN A 130 -8.14 -13.21 4.25
C GLN A 130 -8.53 -13.43 5.70
N LEU A 131 -8.19 -14.63 6.18
CA LEU A 131 -8.23 -15.01 7.59
C LEU A 131 -6.79 -15.26 8.02
N TRP A 132 -6.31 -14.59 9.05
CA TRP A 132 -4.88 -14.60 9.36
C TRP A 132 -4.57 -14.65 10.85
N LEU A 133 -3.43 -15.28 11.14
CA LEU A 133 -2.69 -15.25 12.39
C LEU A 133 -1.32 -14.64 12.07
N HIS A 134 -0.87 -13.69 12.87
CA HIS A 134 0.42 -13.02 12.71
C HIS A 134 1.20 -13.17 14.01
N ILE A 135 2.32 -13.88 13.92
CA ILE A 135 3.25 -14.14 15.00
C ILE A 135 4.29 -13.02 14.94
N LEU A 136 4.14 -12.01 15.79
CA LEU A 136 5.12 -10.93 15.94
C LEU A 136 6.34 -11.46 16.69
N ASP A 137 7.52 -10.95 16.35
CA ASP A 137 8.81 -11.36 16.95
C ASP A 137 8.88 -12.88 17.22
N PRO A 138 8.90 -13.71 16.16
CA PRO A 138 8.81 -15.17 16.25
C PRO A 138 9.98 -15.76 17.07
N LYS A 139 9.67 -16.82 17.82
CA LYS A 139 10.54 -17.54 18.74
C LYS A 139 10.53 -19.04 18.44
N GLU A 140 11.53 -19.77 18.92
CA GLU A 140 11.60 -21.23 18.80
C GLU A 140 10.33 -21.95 19.30
N SER A 141 9.68 -21.41 20.34
CA SER A 141 8.42 -21.94 20.87
C SER A 141 7.25 -21.85 19.89
N ASP A 142 7.35 -21.07 18.82
CA ASP A 142 6.29 -20.92 17.82
C ASP A 142 6.35 -21.99 16.73
N ARG A 143 7.37 -22.85 16.75
CA ARG A 143 7.43 -23.99 15.84
C ARG A 143 6.26 -24.93 16.07
N GLY A 144 5.82 -25.54 14.98
CA GLY A 144 4.88 -26.65 15.02
C GLY A 144 3.66 -26.41 14.15
N LYS A 145 2.62 -27.18 14.46
CA LYS A 145 1.43 -27.30 13.64
C LYS A 145 0.46 -26.19 13.97
N TYR A 146 0.05 -25.44 12.95
CA TYR A 146 -1.01 -24.45 13.03
C TYR A 146 -2.25 -24.94 12.32
N THR A 147 -3.39 -24.84 13.00
CA THR A 147 -4.68 -25.25 12.45
C THR A 147 -5.69 -24.11 12.56
N LEU A 148 -6.41 -23.85 11.47
CA LEU A 148 -7.55 -22.95 11.39
C LEU A 148 -8.81 -23.77 11.20
N ASP A 149 -9.68 -23.75 12.21
CA ASP A 149 -11.04 -24.27 12.12
C ASP A 149 -11.97 -23.17 11.60
N LEU A 150 -12.70 -23.48 10.52
CA LEU A 150 -13.71 -22.64 9.90
C LEU A 150 -15.07 -23.31 10.00
N THR A 151 -16.04 -22.66 10.63
CA THR A 151 -17.39 -23.22 10.77
C THR A 151 -18.49 -22.22 10.46
N ASP A 152 -19.55 -22.70 9.82
CA ASP A 152 -20.83 -22.01 9.62
C ASP A 152 -21.83 -22.27 10.77
N GLY A 153 -21.40 -23.00 11.81
CA GLY A 153 -22.22 -23.45 12.93
C GLY A 153 -22.80 -24.85 12.78
N LYS A 154 -22.69 -25.48 11.61
CA LYS A 154 -23.10 -26.88 11.36
C LYS A 154 -21.92 -27.75 10.96
N GLU A 155 -21.16 -27.30 9.97
CA GLU A 155 -20.00 -28.01 9.44
C GLU A 155 -18.71 -27.27 9.85
N THR A 156 -17.63 -28.01 10.07
CA THR A 156 -16.31 -27.44 10.35
C THR A 156 -15.31 -27.95 9.34
N ARG A 157 -14.66 -27.03 8.63
CA ARG A 157 -13.49 -27.30 7.78
C ARG A 157 -12.23 -26.96 8.56
N LYS A 158 -11.28 -27.87 8.59
CA LYS A 158 -9.96 -27.65 9.20
C LYS A 158 -8.91 -27.43 8.12
N LEU A 159 -8.16 -26.35 8.23
CA LEU A 159 -6.99 -26.06 7.41
C LEU A 159 -5.76 -26.16 8.30
N THR A 160 -4.67 -26.77 7.82
CA THR A 160 -3.47 -27.00 8.62
C THR A 160 -2.22 -26.68 7.82
N THR A 161 -1.21 -26.12 8.48
CA THR A 161 0.16 -26.03 7.98
C THR A 161 1.13 -26.37 9.11
N ASP A 162 2.25 -26.99 8.77
CA ASP A 162 3.33 -27.30 9.72
C ASP A 162 4.46 -26.28 9.54
N LEU A 163 4.57 -25.37 10.51
CA LEU A 163 5.63 -24.37 10.57
C LEU A 163 6.73 -24.88 11.52
N SER A 164 7.32 -26.02 11.18
CA SER A 164 8.44 -26.61 11.92
C SER A 164 9.64 -26.89 11.01
N GLY A 165 10.78 -27.23 11.63
CA GLY A 165 12.04 -27.49 10.93
C GLY A 165 12.39 -26.39 9.92
N LYS A 166 12.77 -26.82 8.70
CA LYS A 166 13.21 -25.94 7.62
C LYS A 166 12.18 -24.85 7.26
N ALA A 167 10.89 -25.16 7.30
CA ALA A 167 9.85 -24.19 6.95
C ALA A 167 9.85 -22.98 7.91
N PHE A 168 10.07 -23.24 9.20
CA PHE A 168 10.25 -22.17 10.18
C PHE A 168 11.60 -21.47 10.02
N ASP A 169 12.68 -22.22 9.79
CA ASP A 169 14.03 -21.65 9.63
C ASP A 169 14.09 -20.66 8.46
N ASP A 170 13.56 -21.06 7.30
CA ASP A 170 13.48 -20.21 6.11
C ASP A 170 12.62 -18.96 6.37
N ALA A 171 11.47 -19.14 7.03
CA ALA A 171 10.55 -18.04 7.33
C ALA A 171 11.15 -17.04 8.33
N LEU A 172 11.87 -17.54 9.35
CA LEU A 172 12.57 -16.71 10.33
C LEU A 172 13.72 -15.94 9.67
N ALA A 173 14.51 -16.60 8.82
CA ALA A 173 15.61 -15.97 8.09
C ALA A 173 15.10 -14.84 7.18
N GLU A 174 13.99 -15.06 6.47
CA GLU A 174 13.40 -14.03 5.61
C GLU A 174 12.81 -12.88 6.44
N HIS A 175 12.12 -13.17 7.56
CA HIS A 175 11.67 -12.12 8.49
C HIS A 175 12.83 -11.25 8.98
N GLN A 176 13.94 -11.86 9.40
CA GLN A 176 15.14 -11.14 9.83
C GLN A 176 15.74 -10.28 8.71
N ARG A 177 15.79 -10.81 7.49
CA ARG A 177 16.24 -10.06 6.31
C ARG A 177 15.36 -8.85 6.02
N LEU A 178 14.03 -9.03 6.02
CA LEU A 178 13.06 -7.96 5.81
C LEU A 178 13.14 -6.90 6.90
N LYS A 179 13.23 -7.32 8.17
CA LYS A 179 13.39 -6.42 9.33
C LYS A 179 14.68 -5.59 9.22
N GLN A 180 15.80 -6.23 8.87
CA GLN A 180 17.06 -5.53 8.68
C GLN A 180 17.03 -4.56 7.50
N ALA A 181 16.40 -4.94 6.37
CA ALA A 181 16.24 -4.07 5.22
C ALA A 181 15.35 -2.86 5.53
N ALA A 182 14.27 -3.05 6.29
CA ALA A 182 13.40 -1.96 6.73
C ALA A 182 14.15 -0.95 7.61
N ILE A 183 14.95 -1.43 8.58
CA ILE A 183 15.81 -0.57 9.42
C ILE A 183 16.81 0.21 8.56
N VAL A 184 17.47 -0.45 7.61
CA VAL A 184 18.40 0.21 6.69
C VAL A 184 17.70 1.29 5.89
N GLU A 185 16.52 0.99 5.33
CA GLU A 185 15.78 1.93 4.51
C GLU A 185 15.22 3.11 5.31
N GLU A 186 14.84 2.92 6.57
CA GLU A 186 14.43 3.99 7.47
C GLU A 186 15.60 4.91 7.85
N LEU A 187 16.75 4.33 8.17
CA LEU A 187 17.87 5.05 8.78
C LEU A 187 18.92 5.57 7.79
N ARG A 188 18.97 5.07 6.55
CA ARG A 188 19.94 5.48 5.53
C ARG A 188 19.89 6.98 5.21
N ALA A 189 21.04 7.50 4.83
CA ALA A 189 21.14 8.85 4.27
C ALA A 189 20.35 8.95 2.95
N LYS A 190 19.52 9.99 2.83
CA LYS A 190 18.71 10.26 1.64
C LYS A 190 18.70 11.75 1.28
N VAL A 191 18.51 12.03 0.00
CA VAL A 191 18.19 13.34 -0.55
C VAL A 191 16.67 13.41 -0.75
N VAL A 192 15.95 13.85 0.29
CA VAL A 192 14.47 13.91 0.33
C VAL A 192 13.92 14.90 -0.68
N ARG A 193 14.58 16.06 -0.83
CA ARG A 193 14.27 17.04 -1.88
C ARG A 193 15.56 17.32 -2.63
N GLY A 194 15.61 16.81 -3.87
CA GLY A 194 16.77 16.92 -4.75
C GLY A 194 17.00 18.31 -5.32
N LEU A 195 18.05 18.39 -6.12
CA LEU A 195 18.39 19.53 -6.96
C LEU A 195 17.56 19.45 -8.27
N PRO A 196 17.35 20.57 -8.98
CA PRO A 196 16.80 20.49 -10.33
C PRO A 196 17.77 19.76 -11.27
N ASP A 197 17.28 19.19 -12.37
CA ASP A 197 18.13 18.53 -13.36
C ASP A 197 19.11 19.51 -14.02
N VAL A 198 18.64 20.74 -14.27
CA VAL A 198 19.40 21.83 -14.88
C VAL A 198 19.18 23.12 -14.10
N ALA A 199 20.25 23.88 -13.88
CA ALA A 199 20.22 25.23 -13.36
C ALA A 199 20.97 26.17 -14.31
N THR A 200 20.28 27.17 -14.85
CA THR A 200 20.88 28.14 -15.77
C THR A 200 21.00 29.48 -15.06
N ILE A 201 22.17 30.12 -15.15
CA ILE A 201 22.46 31.38 -14.46
C ILE A 201 23.33 32.31 -15.30
N MET A 202 23.07 33.61 -15.21
CA MET A 202 23.89 34.63 -15.87
C MET A 202 25.22 34.81 -15.15
N GLU A 203 26.29 35.07 -15.91
CA GLU A 203 27.60 35.40 -15.35
C GLU A 203 27.56 36.55 -14.32
N SER A 204 28.51 36.53 -13.39
CA SER A 204 28.65 37.47 -12.28
C SER A 204 27.50 37.48 -11.27
N LYS A 205 26.48 36.61 -11.42
CA LYS A 205 25.43 36.40 -10.40
C LYS A 205 25.85 35.34 -9.38
N THR A 206 25.06 35.23 -8.31
CA THR A 206 25.24 34.21 -7.27
C THR A 206 24.29 33.05 -7.49
N LEU A 207 24.83 31.82 -7.58
CA LEU A 207 24.04 30.60 -7.68
C LEU A 207 23.89 29.95 -6.30
N CYS A 208 22.66 29.61 -5.93
CA CYS A 208 22.37 28.83 -4.73
C CYS A 208 21.70 27.50 -5.12
N LEU A 209 22.35 26.39 -4.81
CA LEU A 209 21.80 25.06 -4.99
C LEU A 209 21.43 24.49 -3.62
N THR A 210 20.14 24.26 -3.39
CA THR A 210 19.61 23.83 -2.10
C THR A 210 18.91 22.48 -2.23
N CYS A 211 19.20 21.58 -1.30
CA CYS A 211 18.51 20.29 -1.17
C CYS A 211 18.13 20.01 0.29
N ILE A 212 17.18 19.11 0.50
CA ILE A 212 16.79 18.62 1.83
C ILE A 212 17.24 17.18 1.96
N ILE A 213 17.90 16.86 3.07
CA ILE A 213 18.44 15.54 3.34
C ILE A 213 17.80 14.92 4.59
N SER A 214 17.87 13.60 4.71
CA SER A 214 17.51 12.87 5.92
C SER A 214 18.50 11.75 6.20
N GLY A 215 18.49 11.22 7.41
CA GLY A 215 19.27 10.05 7.81
C GLY A 215 19.60 10.08 9.29
N ASP A 216 19.67 8.91 9.90
CA ASP A 216 20.07 8.74 11.30
C ASP A 216 21.05 7.55 11.43
N PRO A 217 22.34 7.79 11.74
CA PRO A 217 22.95 9.07 12.12
C PRO A 217 22.92 10.13 11.02
N TYR A 218 23.02 11.39 11.44
CA TYR A 218 23.07 12.55 10.54
C TYR A 218 24.14 12.34 9.45
N PRO A 219 23.82 12.54 8.16
CA PRO A 219 24.74 12.22 7.08
C PRO A 219 25.98 13.10 7.01
N GLU A 220 27.10 12.50 6.62
CA GLU A 220 28.24 13.22 6.06
C GLU A 220 27.87 13.74 4.66
N ILE A 221 28.28 14.97 4.34
CA ILE A 221 27.90 15.68 3.12
C ILE A 221 29.17 16.04 2.35
N THR A 222 29.22 15.64 1.08
CA THR A 222 30.33 15.97 0.17
C THR A 222 29.79 16.50 -1.14
N TRP A 223 30.27 17.66 -1.58
CA TRP A 223 29.93 18.22 -2.88
C TRP A 223 31.03 17.97 -3.91
N TYR A 224 30.63 17.78 -5.15
CA TYR A 224 31.52 17.56 -6.29
C TYR A 224 31.13 18.49 -7.43
N LYS A 225 32.14 18.92 -8.20
CA LYS A 225 32.01 19.56 -9.51
C LYS A 225 32.81 18.73 -10.50
N ASN A 226 32.14 18.22 -11.54
CA ASN A 226 32.75 17.35 -12.56
C ASN A 226 33.58 16.21 -11.90
N GLU A 227 32.96 15.54 -10.92
CA GLU A 227 33.53 14.39 -10.17
C GLU A 227 34.71 14.72 -9.24
N LYS A 228 35.12 16.00 -9.17
CA LYS A 228 36.14 16.47 -8.21
C LYS A 228 35.49 17.07 -6.98
N VAL A 229 35.99 16.71 -5.80
CA VAL A 229 35.50 17.25 -4.53
C VAL A 229 35.68 18.77 -4.51
N ILE A 230 34.61 19.49 -4.17
CA ILE A 230 34.66 20.94 -3.99
C ILE A 230 35.30 21.22 -2.62
N THR A 231 36.33 22.05 -2.62
CA THR A 231 36.86 22.63 -1.38
C THR A 231 36.14 23.95 -1.13
N PHE A 232 35.42 24.06 -0.01
CA PHE A 232 34.68 25.28 0.35
C PHE A 232 35.63 26.39 0.81
N LYS A 233 36.10 27.18 -0.16
CA LYS A 233 36.94 28.37 0.03
C LYS A 233 36.54 29.43 -1.00
N ASP A 234 36.90 30.67 -0.72
CA ASP A 234 36.68 31.83 -1.60
C ASP A 234 35.20 31.98 -2.02
N ARG A 235 34.92 31.77 -3.32
CA ARG A 235 33.59 31.92 -3.92
C ARG A 235 32.62 30.77 -3.62
N TYR A 236 33.12 29.64 -3.12
CA TYR A 236 32.32 28.44 -2.82
C TYR A 236 32.05 28.33 -1.32
N LYS A 237 30.78 28.45 -0.92
CA LYS A 237 30.34 28.37 0.49
C LYS A 237 29.30 27.28 0.67
N MET A 238 29.38 26.54 1.77
CA MET A 238 28.36 25.57 2.16
C MET A 238 27.71 26.01 3.47
N GLU A 239 26.38 25.97 3.50
CA GLU A 239 25.58 26.19 4.69
C GLU A 239 24.77 24.92 5.01
N VAL A 240 24.75 24.55 6.28
CA VAL A 240 24.01 23.42 6.81
C VAL A 240 23.06 23.93 7.90
N LYS A 241 21.75 23.86 7.64
CA LYS A 241 20.69 24.29 8.56
C LYS A 241 19.72 23.14 8.82
N GLY A 242 20.01 22.34 9.85
CA GLY A 242 19.24 21.14 10.14
C GLY A 242 19.33 20.17 8.96
N THR A 243 18.21 19.93 8.28
CA THR A 243 18.14 19.06 7.10
C THR A 243 18.34 19.80 5.77
N VAL A 244 18.46 21.13 5.78
CA VAL A 244 18.60 21.95 4.58
C VAL A 244 20.08 22.21 4.31
N ILE A 245 20.54 21.77 3.14
CA ILE A 245 21.92 21.94 2.68
C ILE A 245 21.93 22.87 1.49
N THR A 246 22.72 23.93 1.56
CA THR A 246 22.87 24.91 0.48
C THR A 246 24.34 25.09 0.14
N ILE A 247 24.69 24.91 -1.14
CA ILE A 247 25.96 25.42 -1.68
C ILE A 247 25.68 26.73 -2.41
N THR A 248 26.50 27.74 -2.11
CA THR A 248 26.48 29.06 -2.74
C THR A 248 27.75 29.26 -3.55
N ILE A 249 27.62 29.67 -4.81
CA ILE A 249 28.71 30.03 -5.71
C ILE A 249 28.55 31.51 -6.02
N GLU A 250 29.44 32.35 -5.48
CA GLU A 250 29.43 33.80 -5.70
C GLU A 250 30.16 34.15 -7.00
N ASN A 251 29.73 35.23 -7.67
CA ASN A 251 30.34 35.74 -8.90
C ASN A 251 30.60 34.64 -9.95
N VAL A 252 29.56 33.89 -10.30
CA VAL A 252 29.64 32.72 -11.21
C VAL A 252 30.32 33.10 -12.54
N SER A 253 31.21 32.22 -13.03
CA SER A 253 31.89 32.37 -14.33
C SER A 253 31.63 31.17 -15.25
N SER A 254 31.95 31.28 -16.53
CA SER A 254 31.87 30.17 -17.50
C SER A 254 32.55 28.86 -17.03
N GLU A 255 33.62 28.94 -16.24
CA GLU A 255 34.30 27.78 -15.62
C GLU A 255 33.41 27.00 -14.64
N ASP A 256 32.38 27.65 -14.09
CA ASP A 256 31.38 27.07 -13.20
C ASP A 256 30.30 26.27 -13.93
N THR A 257 30.33 26.23 -15.26
CA THR A 257 29.55 25.28 -16.06
C THR A 257 29.99 23.84 -15.79
N GLY A 258 29.02 22.94 -15.62
CA GLY A 258 29.28 21.51 -15.46
C GLY A 258 28.31 20.81 -14.52
N ARG A 259 28.62 19.57 -14.18
CA ARG A 259 27.78 18.73 -13.32
C ARG A 259 28.20 18.90 -11.86
N PHE A 260 27.27 19.38 -11.04
CA PHE A 260 27.40 19.40 -9.60
C PHE A 260 26.67 18.21 -9.00
N SER A 261 27.23 17.65 -7.94
CA SER A 261 26.55 16.60 -7.19
C SER A 261 26.83 16.68 -5.71
N ILE A 262 25.81 16.36 -4.91
CA ILE A 262 25.89 16.19 -3.46
C ILE A 262 25.80 14.71 -3.14
N LEU A 263 26.82 14.18 -2.46
CA LEU A 263 26.80 12.84 -1.86
C LEU A 263 26.44 13.01 -0.38
N VAL A 264 25.37 12.34 0.05
CA VAL A 264 25.02 12.19 1.46
C VAL A 264 25.27 10.75 1.88
N LYS A 265 25.97 10.55 2.99
CA LYS A 265 26.37 9.21 3.44
C LYS A 265 26.25 9.05 4.95
N ASN A 266 25.73 7.92 5.39
CA ASN A 266 25.87 7.47 6.77
C ASN A 266 26.20 5.96 6.79
N LYS A 267 26.22 5.36 7.99
CA LYS A 267 26.56 3.94 8.17
C LYS A 267 25.56 2.97 7.52
N TRP A 268 24.35 3.43 7.22
CA TRP A 268 23.28 2.62 6.66
C TRP A 268 23.16 2.75 5.14
N GLY A 269 23.75 3.79 4.54
CA GLY A 269 23.78 3.94 3.09
C GLY A 269 24.21 5.33 2.64
N SER A 270 24.15 5.53 1.33
CA SER A 270 24.41 6.83 0.71
C SER A 270 23.45 7.08 -0.45
N GLU A 271 23.31 8.35 -0.81
CA GLU A 271 22.55 8.80 -1.97
C GLU A 271 23.25 10.01 -2.61
N THR A 272 23.05 10.20 -3.91
CA THR A 272 23.65 11.32 -4.65
C THR A 272 22.59 12.13 -5.38
N GLY A 273 22.48 13.42 -5.07
CA GLY A 273 21.74 14.40 -5.86
C GLY A 273 22.64 15.03 -6.92
N LYS A 274 22.12 15.35 -8.11
CA LYS A 274 22.88 15.91 -9.22
C LYS A 274 22.14 17.10 -9.86
N VAL A 275 22.90 18.03 -10.43
CA VAL A 275 22.39 19.14 -11.26
C VAL A 275 23.43 19.50 -12.31
N THR A 276 22.98 19.83 -13.52
CA THR A 276 23.82 20.41 -14.55
C THR A 276 23.69 21.93 -14.52
N VAL A 277 24.80 22.63 -14.26
CA VAL A 277 24.84 24.09 -14.25
C VAL A 277 25.29 24.60 -15.61
N SER A 278 24.52 25.54 -16.17
CA SER A 278 24.85 26.27 -17.39
C SER A 278 24.98 27.74 -17.10
N VAL A 279 26.12 28.32 -17.48
CA VAL A 279 26.39 29.74 -17.31
C VAL A 279 26.29 30.43 -18.67
N TYR A 280 25.60 31.58 -18.73
CA TYR A 280 25.46 32.38 -19.95
C TYR A 280 25.86 33.84 -19.72
N GLU A 281 26.35 34.50 -20.78
CA GLU A 281 26.80 35.89 -20.73
C GLU A 281 25.62 36.88 -20.84
N GLN A 282 25.86 38.13 -20.44
CA GLN A 282 24.85 39.19 -20.53
C GLN A 282 24.59 39.56 -22.00
N GLY A 283 23.41 39.21 -22.50
CA GLY A 283 22.99 39.47 -23.89
C GLY A 283 22.73 38.20 -24.70
N ASP A 284 23.13 37.04 -24.19
CA ASP A 284 22.80 35.74 -24.77
C ASP A 284 21.46 35.21 -24.22
N GLU A 285 20.67 34.56 -25.09
CA GLU A 285 19.52 33.78 -24.64
C GLU A 285 19.99 32.48 -23.96
N PRO A 286 19.35 32.05 -22.85
CA PRO A 286 19.66 30.78 -22.20
C PRO A 286 19.52 29.62 -23.19
N LYS A 287 20.61 28.88 -23.44
CA LYS A 287 20.54 27.66 -24.23
C LYS A 287 19.75 26.60 -23.46
N GLU A 288 18.65 26.10 -24.02
CA GLU A 288 17.92 24.96 -23.45
C GLU A 288 18.82 23.72 -23.43
N LEU A 289 19.27 23.33 -22.24
CA LEU A 289 19.86 22.01 -22.03
C LEU A 289 18.73 21.02 -21.79
N LYS A 290 18.53 20.10 -22.74
CA LYS A 290 17.63 18.97 -22.55
C LYS A 290 18.23 18.07 -21.47
N GLY A 291 17.52 17.90 -20.35
CA GLY A 291 17.89 16.91 -19.34
C GLY A 291 18.00 15.53 -19.99
N GLU A 292 19.08 14.80 -19.69
CA GLU A 292 19.14 13.38 -20.06
C GLU A 292 18.01 12.63 -19.33
N PRO A 293 17.25 11.77 -20.03
CA PRO A 293 16.24 10.97 -19.36
C PRO A 293 16.89 10.09 -18.29
N PRO A 294 16.19 9.82 -17.17
CA PRO A 294 16.73 8.97 -16.11
C PRO A 294 17.12 7.61 -16.68
N SER A 295 18.35 7.18 -16.39
CA SER A 295 18.80 5.83 -16.71
C SER A 295 17.98 4.83 -15.88
N VAL A 296 17.23 3.98 -16.58
CA VAL A 296 16.38 2.90 -16.02
C VAL A 296 17.22 1.85 -15.32
#